data_AF-A0A4C2EMU4-F1
#
_entry.id   AF-A0A4C2EMU4-F1
#
_cell.length_a   1.000
_cell.length_b   1.000
_cell.length_c   1.000
_cell.angle_alpha   90.00
_cell.angle_beta   90.00
_cell.angle_gamma   90.00
#
_symmetry.space_group_name_H-M   'P 1'
#
loop_
_entity.id
_entity.type
_entity.pdbx_description
1 polymer ?
#
loop_
_entity_poly.entity_id
_entity_poly.type
_entity_poly.pdbx_seq_one_letter_code
_entity_poly.pdbx_strand_id
1 'polypeptide(L)'
;MPRKGGGPPDGRTDEEQWQPPGREEPLQRSLDMALELELDDEEEDPDFIYGDIVHDTEADEPIALVVINIPGLELDEWEFEDGDTLADKTPKYPDDDEIIVVTPLDVLEQHIPRWGDREAAIPLEDLVEEKIPFAPFPSLQLVRVEDSHLRD
;
A
#
# COMPACT_ATOMS: atom_id res chain seq x y z
N MET A 1 62.41 57.46 3.60
CA MET A 1 61.86 56.36 4.43
C MET A 1 61.09 55.41 3.52
N PRO A 2 61.06 54.10 3.79
CA PRO A 2 61.42 53.12 2.78
C PRO A 2 60.27 52.15 2.37
N ARG A 3 60.39 51.64 1.13
CA ARG A 3 60.05 50.28 0.59
C ARG A 3 58.61 49.90 0.18
N LYS A 4 58.61 49.30 -1.03
CA LYS A 4 57.76 48.21 -1.56
C LYS A 4 56.27 48.54 -1.76
N GLY A 5 55.65 48.36 -2.92
CA GLY A 5 55.98 47.53 -4.07
C GLY A 5 54.81 46.57 -4.34
N GLY A 6 54.39 46.45 -5.60
CA GLY A 6 53.56 45.34 -6.08
C GLY A 6 52.08 45.68 -6.28
N GLY A 7 51.66 45.66 -7.53
CA GLY A 7 50.26 45.64 -7.93
C GLY A 7 49.55 44.29 -7.70
N PRO A 8 48.28 44.19 -8.11
CA PRO A 8 47.38 43.03 -7.98
C PRO A 8 47.78 41.93 -9.02
N PRO A 9 47.17 40.72 -9.13
CA PRO A 9 45.73 40.43 -8.97
C PRO A 9 45.29 39.00 -8.56
N ASP A 10 43.96 38.84 -8.53
CA ASP A 10 43.17 37.65 -8.86
C ASP A 10 42.81 36.63 -7.76
N GLY A 11 41.49 36.50 -7.53
CA GLY A 11 40.84 35.20 -7.36
C GLY A 11 40.56 34.72 -5.94
N ARG A 12 39.37 35.06 -5.41
CA ARG A 12 38.35 34.16 -4.79
C ARG A 12 37.54 34.85 -3.69
N THR A 13 36.26 35.10 -3.98
CA THR A 13 35.10 35.03 -3.08
C THR A 13 35.17 33.73 -2.23
N ASP A 14 34.78 33.64 -0.97
CA ASP A 14 33.57 34.09 -0.27
C ASP A 14 33.83 33.95 1.26
N GLU A 15 33.40 34.93 2.06
CA GLU A 15 33.66 34.97 3.51
C GLU A 15 32.61 34.15 4.28
N GLU A 16 33.03 33.02 4.87
CA GLU A 16 32.30 32.31 5.92
C GLU A 16 32.21 33.17 7.19
N GLN A 17 31.02 33.72 7.50
CA GLN A 17 30.73 34.38 8.78
C GLN A 17 29.77 33.54 9.62
N TRP A 18 30.31 32.94 10.68
CA TRP A 18 29.61 32.19 11.72
C TRP A 18 28.95 33.13 12.75
N GLN A 19 27.72 32.85 13.21
CA GLN A 19 27.07 33.56 14.32
C GLN A 19 26.38 32.58 15.31
N PRO A 20 26.56 32.72 16.64
CA PRO A 20 25.83 31.93 17.64
C PRO A 20 24.92 32.83 18.54
N PRO A 21 24.27 32.34 19.62
CA PRO A 21 22.83 32.04 19.64
C PRO A 21 22.04 32.93 20.62
N GLY A 22 20.74 33.13 20.39
CA GLY A 22 19.87 33.73 21.40
C GLY A 22 18.61 34.39 20.85
N ARG A 23 17.56 33.60 20.65
CA ARG A 23 16.18 34.05 20.89
C ARG A 23 15.27 32.84 21.02
N GLU A 24 14.45 32.91 22.05
CA GLU A 24 13.55 31.87 22.51
C GLU A 24 12.53 31.43 21.43
N GLU A 25 12.20 30.14 21.47
CA GLU A 25 11.28 29.43 20.58
C GLU A 25 9.81 29.88 20.75
N PRO A 26 8.93 29.55 19.79
CA PRO A 26 7.96 28.52 20.15
C PRO A 26 7.79 27.46 19.04
N LEU A 27 8.08 26.21 19.40
CA LEU A 27 7.24 25.03 19.15
C LEU A 27 6.58 24.94 17.75
N GLN A 28 7.37 25.07 16.68
CA GLN A 28 6.92 24.72 15.31
C GLN A 28 7.89 23.75 14.63
N ARG A 29 8.70 23.03 15.42
CA ARG A 29 9.70 22.09 14.92
C ARG A 29 9.45 20.64 15.32
N SER A 30 8.19 20.31 15.61
CA SER A 30 7.79 18.97 16.07
C SER A 30 6.78 18.29 15.17
N LEU A 31 6.45 18.86 14.00
CA LEU A 31 5.43 18.30 13.11
C LEU A 31 5.95 17.94 11.71
N ASP A 32 7.15 18.39 11.34
CA ASP A 32 7.74 18.11 10.01
C ASP A 32 8.61 16.83 10.01
N MET A 33 8.49 15.98 11.04
CA MET A 33 9.25 14.73 11.18
C MET A 33 8.34 13.51 11.40
N ALA A 34 7.06 13.63 11.03
CA ALA A 34 6.08 12.54 11.08
C ALA A 34 5.56 12.15 9.67
N LEU A 35 6.08 12.76 8.62
CA LEU A 35 5.82 12.38 7.22
C LEU A 35 7.01 11.67 6.55
N GLU A 36 8.11 11.43 7.29
CA GLU A 36 9.28 10.67 6.82
C GLU A 36 9.31 9.23 7.34
N LEU A 37 8.17 8.69 7.83
CA LEU A 37 8.03 7.23 7.92
C LEU A 37 7.82 6.69 6.49
N GLU A 38 8.96 6.38 5.86
CA GLU A 38 9.16 5.13 5.12
C GLU A 38 8.28 4.91 3.88
N LEU A 39 8.30 5.84 2.92
CA LEU A 39 8.00 5.52 1.52
C LEU A 39 9.31 5.24 0.77
N ASP A 40 10.08 4.30 1.30
CA ASP A 40 11.11 3.54 0.57
C ASP A 40 10.72 2.05 0.75
N ASP A 41 9.43 1.75 0.59
CA ASP A 41 9.04 0.44 0.12
C ASP A 41 9.39 0.50 -1.37
N GLU A 42 10.36 -0.29 -1.83
CA GLU A 42 10.49 -0.55 -3.25
C GLU A 42 9.19 -1.28 -3.63
N GLU A 43 8.12 -0.52 -3.92
CA GLU A 43 6.79 -0.99 -4.26
C GLU A 43 6.93 -1.94 -5.45
N GLU A 44 7.22 -3.22 -5.20
CA GLU A 44 6.93 -4.29 -6.13
C GLU A 44 5.45 -4.14 -6.36
N ASP A 45 5.06 -3.61 -7.54
CA ASP A 45 3.67 -3.36 -7.90
C ASP A 45 2.83 -4.53 -7.36
N PRO A 46 1.91 -4.30 -6.41
CA PRO A 46 1.25 -5.39 -5.71
C PRO A 46 0.64 -6.32 -6.75
N ASP A 47 0.86 -7.63 -6.57
CA ASP A 47 0.56 -8.62 -7.62
C ASP A 47 -0.94 -8.58 -7.96
N PHE A 48 -1.76 -8.15 -7.00
CA PHE A 48 -3.18 -7.84 -7.14
C PHE A 48 -3.47 -6.41 -6.69
N ILE A 49 -4.43 -5.75 -7.34
CA ILE A 49 -4.99 -4.48 -6.90
C ILE A 49 -6.51 -4.51 -6.88
N TYR A 50 -7.12 -3.52 -6.22
CA TYR A 50 -8.57 -3.34 -6.28
C TYR A 50 -9.06 -3.34 -7.72
N GLY A 51 -10.07 -4.15 -8.00
CA GLY A 51 -10.70 -4.28 -9.31
C GLY A 51 -10.09 -5.35 -10.21
N ASP A 52 -9.00 -6.02 -9.82
CA ASP A 52 -8.51 -7.18 -10.58
C ASP A 52 -9.55 -8.31 -10.54
N ILE A 53 -9.77 -8.93 -11.70
CA ILE A 53 -10.58 -10.14 -11.79
C ILE A 53 -9.67 -11.34 -11.69
N VAL A 54 -9.93 -12.17 -10.69
CA VAL A 54 -9.16 -13.36 -10.36
C VAL A 54 -10.04 -14.60 -10.39
N HIS A 55 -9.44 -15.75 -10.65
CA HIS A 55 -10.07 -17.05 -10.49
C HIS A 55 -9.35 -17.84 -9.39
N ASP A 56 -10.14 -18.56 -8.59
CA ASP A 56 -9.61 -19.57 -7.69
C ASP A 56 -9.14 -20.78 -8.51
N THR A 57 -7.84 -21.10 -8.40
CA THR A 57 -7.23 -22.24 -9.10
C THR A 57 -7.61 -23.60 -8.53
N GLU A 58 -8.16 -23.63 -7.31
CA GLU A 58 -8.65 -24.85 -6.66
C GLU A 58 -10.14 -25.09 -6.81
N ALA A 59 -10.89 -24.08 -7.23
CA ALA A 59 -12.31 -24.24 -7.47
C ALA A 59 -12.55 -25.20 -8.64
N ASP A 60 -13.46 -26.16 -8.44
CA ASP A 60 -13.87 -27.10 -9.50
C ASP A 60 -14.52 -26.35 -10.69
N GLU A 61 -15.16 -25.21 -10.40
CA GLU A 61 -15.73 -24.28 -11.38
C GLU A 61 -15.03 -22.92 -11.28
N PRO A 62 -14.40 -22.42 -12.36
CA PRO A 62 -13.79 -21.09 -12.36
C PRO A 62 -14.89 -20.02 -12.31
N ILE A 63 -15.01 -19.35 -11.18
CA ILE A 63 -15.93 -18.24 -10.96
C ILE A 63 -15.13 -16.95 -10.99
N ALA A 64 -15.64 -15.93 -11.68
CA ALA A 64 -15.06 -14.58 -11.68
C ALA A 64 -15.18 -13.96 -10.28
N LEU A 65 -14.05 -13.84 -9.59
CA LEU A 65 -13.92 -13.17 -8.31
C LEU A 65 -13.24 -11.83 -8.57
N VAL A 66 -13.71 -10.78 -7.92
CA VAL A 66 -13.12 -9.44 -8.01
C VAL A 66 -12.44 -9.09 -6.70
N VAL A 67 -11.21 -8.60 -6.81
CA VAL A 67 -10.43 -8.11 -5.67
C VAL A 67 -11.04 -6.81 -5.17
N ILE A 68 -11.54 -6.83 -3.94
CA ILE A 68 -12.26 -5.70 -3.34
C ILE A 68 -11.45 -5.01 -2.25
N ASN A 69 -10.57 -5.75 -1.58
CA ASN A 69 -9.72 -5.23 -0.54
C ASN A 69 -8.46 -6.10 -0.39
N ILE A 70 -7.33 -5.46 -0.11
CA ILE A 70 -6.08 -6.14 0.20
C ILE A 70 -5.62 -5.56 1.53
N PRO A 71 -5.86 -6.26 2.65
CA PRO A 71 -5.51 -5.75 3.96
C PRO A 71 -3.99 -5.68 4.20
N GLY A 72 -3.16 -6.32 3.34
CA GLY A 72 -1.71 -6.39 3.54
C GLY A 72 -1.35 -7.19 4.80
N LEU A 73 -2.11 -8.25 5.06
CA LEU A 73 -1.95 -9.16 6.18
C LEU A 73 -1.46 -10.52 5.67
N GLU A 74 -0.73 -11.24 6.52
CA GLU A 74 -0.27 -12.61 6.30
C GLU A 74 -1.37 -13.63 6.64
N LEU A 75 -1.34 -14.83 6.06
CA LEU A 75 -2.36 -15.86 6.29
C LEU A 75 -2.55 -16.24 7.78
N ASP A 76 -1.50 -16.18 8.59
CA ASP A 76 -1.57 -16.48 10.02
C ASP A 76 -2.21 -15.33 10.84
N GLU A 77 -2.23 -14.12 10.30
CA GLU A 77 -2.83 -12.96 10.97
C GLU A 77 -4.36 -12.92 10.83
N TRP A 78 -4.91 -13.56 9.78
CA TRP A 78 -6.35 -13.59 9.56
C TRP A 78 -7.01 -14.75 10.30
N GLU A 79 -7.64 -14.42 11.43
CA GLU A 79 -8.41 -15.33 12.25
C GLU A 79 -9.91 -15.34 11.85
N PHE A 80 -10.48 -16.53 11.71
CA PHE A 80 -11.92 -16.72 11.54
C PHE A 80 -12.63 -16.83 12.90
N GLU A 81 -13.95 -16.64 12.92
CA GLU A 81 -14.76 -16.76 14.16
C GLU A 81 -14.67 -18.14 14.85
N ASP A 82 -14.25 -19.19 14.16
CA ASP A 82 -14.05 -20.54 14.73
C ASP A 82 -12.74 -20.64 15.55
N GLY A 83 -11.84 -19.67 15.41
CA GLY A 83 -10.50 -19.64 16.01
C GLY A 83 -9.39 -20.20 15.13
N ASP A 84 -9.72 -20.73 13.93
CA ASP A 84 -8.74 -21.11 12.92
C ASP A 84 -8.27 -19.89 12.11
N THR A 85 -7.01 -19.90 11.68
CA THR A 85 -6.47 -18.88 10.77
C THR A 85 -6.65 -19.28 9.30
N LEU A 86 -6.44 -18.34 8.38
CA LEU A 86 -6.42 -18.68 6.95
C LEU A 86 -5.29 -19.66 6.63
N ALA A 87 -4.13 -19.51 7.29
CA ALA A 87 -3.03 -20.46 7.19
C ALA A 87 -3.45 -21.89 7.57
N ASP A 88 -4.25 -22.08 8.64
CA ASP A 88 -4.74 -23.40 9.05
C ASP A 88 -5.68 -24.02 8.01
N LYS A 89 -6.53 -23.20 7.38
CA LYS A 89 -7.43 -23.66 6.31
C LYS A 89 -6.73 -23.94 4.99
N THR A 90 -5.62 -23.26 4.72
CA THR A 90 -4.84 -23.41 3.50
C THR A 90 -3.38 -23.81 3.80
N PRO A 91 -3.13 -24.97 4.43
CA PRO A 91 -1.80 -25.37 4.93
C PRO A 91 -0.80 -25.72 3.82
N LYS A 92 -1.23 -25.61 2.56
CA LYS A 92 -0.41 -25.80 1.36
C LYS A 92 0.35 -24.54 0.94
N TYR A 93 -0.09 -23.37 1.39
CA TYR A 93 0.56 -22.09 1.16
C TYR A 93 1.40 -21.70 2.38
N PRO A 94 2.44 -20.89 2.18
CA PRO A 94 3.21 -20.35 3.30
C PRO A 94 2.31 -19.47 4.18
N ASP A 95 2.55 -19.49 5.49
CA ASP A 95 1.86 -18.65 6.47
C ASP A 95 2.08 -17.15 6.25
N ASP A 96 3.24 -16.78 5.68
CA ASP A 96 3.66 -15.43 5.28
C ASP A 96 2.99 -14.96 3.96
N ASP A 97 2.11 -15.76 3.35
CA ASP A 97 1.45 -15.36 2.09
C ASP A 97 0.46 -14.21 2.30
N GLU A 98 0.36 -13.31 1.32
CA GLU A 98 -0.55 -12.18 1.39
C GLU A 98 -2.01 -12.60 1.25
N ILE A 99 -2.87 -12.01 2.08
CA ILE A 99 -4.31 -12.20 2.03
C ILE A 99 -4.94 -11.26 1.04
N ILE A 100 -5.68 -11.83 0.09
CA ILE A 100 -6.49 -11.10 -0.86
C ILE A 100 -7.96 -11.32 -0.54
N VAL A 101 -8.71 -10.24 -0.33
CA VAL A 101 -10.16 -10.32 -0.09
C VAL A 101 -10.89 -10.11 -1.40
N VAL A 102 -11.66 -11.13 -1.77
CA VAL A 102 -12.41 -11.15 -3.03
C VAL A 102 -13.89 -11.39 -2.80
N THR A 103 -14.70 -11.05 -3.79
CA THR A 103 -16.13 -11.38 -3.82
C THR A 103 -16.52 -11.83 -5.23
N PRO A 104 -17.58 -12.62 -5.40
CA PRO A 104 -18.09 -12.94 -6.73
C PRO A 104 -18.53 -11.67 -7.47
N LEU A 105 -18.04 -11.50 -8.69
CA LEU A 105 -18.34 -10.33 -9.53
C LEU A 105 -19.85 -10.09 -9.67
N ASP A 106 -20.62 -11.16 -9.93
CA ASP A 106 -22.07 -11.10 -10.08
C ASP A 106 -22.78 -10.54 -8.83
N VAL A 107 -22.24 -10.83 -7.64
CA VAL A 107 -22.79 -10.31 -6.38
C VAL A 107 -22.35 -8.87 -6.16
N LEU A 108 -21.09 -8.54 -6.45
CA LEU A 108 -20.61 -7.16 -6.36
C LEU A 108 -21.39 -6.24 -7.30
N GLU A 109 -21.65 -6.64 -8.54
CA GLU A 109 -22.43 -5.83 -9.49
C GLU A 109 -23.89 -5.63 -9.05
N GLN A 110 -24.48 -6.61 -8.38
CA GLN A 110 -25.83 -6.50 -7.84
C GLN A 110 -25.94 -5.49 -6.70
N HIS A 111 -24.94 -5.43 -5.82
CA HIS A 111 -24.92 -4.51 -4.68
C HIS A 111 -24.34 -3.13 -5.04
N ILE A 112 -23.22 -3.13 -5.77
CA ILE A 112 -22.43 -1.96 -6.13
C ILE A 112 -22.25 -1.94 -7.65
N PRO A 113 -23.27 -1.54 -8.43
CA PRO A 113 -23.23 -1.57 -9.90
C PRO A 113 -22.21 -0.63 -10.56
N ARG A 114 -21.49 0.19 -9.78
CA ARG A 114 -20.42 1.10 -10.24
C ARG A 114 -19.13 0.90 -9.47
N TRP A 115 -18.84 -0.33 -9.08
CA TRP A 115 -17.58 -0.66 -8.42
C TRP A 115 -16.37 -0.33 -9.32
N GLY A 116 -16.47 -0.53 -10.63
CA GLY A 116 -15.42 -0.19 -11.60
C GLY A 116 -15.19 1.32 -11.85
N ASP A 117 -16.06 2.20 -11.35
CA ASP A 117 -15.83 3.65 -11.34
C ASP A 117 -15.04 4.09 -10.08
N ARG A 118 -14.85 3.20 -9.09
CA ARG A 118 -14.16 3.54 -7.85
C ARG A 118 -12.65 3.47 -8.05
N GLU A 119 -11.98 4.52 -7.61
CA GLU A 119 -10.52 4.62 -7.57
C GLU A 119 -9.92 4.03 -6.29
N ALA A 120 -10.75 3.54 -5.37
CA ALA A 120 -10.33 3.06 -4.06
C ALA A 120 -10.99 1.73 -3.70
N ALA A 121 -10.25 0.90 -2.97
CA ALA A 121 -10.72 -0.36 -2.40
C ALA A 121 -11.94 -0.16 -1.50
N ILE A 122 -12.76 -1.21 -1.40
CA ILE A 122 -13.97 -1.19 -0.57
C ILE A 122 -13.55 -1.65 0.83
N PRO A 123 -13.70 -0.80 1.86
CA PRO A 123 -13.36 -1.20 3.22
C PRO A 123 -14.25 -2.36 3.65
N LEU A 124 -13.68 -3.27 4.46
CA LEU A 124 -14.40 -4.47 4.93
C LEU A 124 -15.69 -4.12 5.68
N GLU A 125 -15.71 -2.97 6.38
CA GLU A 125 -16.88 -2.47 7.10
C GLU A 125 -18.10 -2.25 6.18
N ASP A 126 -17.89 -1.64 5.01
CA ASP A 126 -18.94 -1.44 3.99
C ASP A 126 -19.45 -2.78 3.46
N LEU A 127 -18.58 -3.76 3.26
CA LEU A 127 -18.99 -5.10 2.80
C LEU A 127 -19.90 -5.78 3.82
N VAL A 128 -19.57 -5.66 5.11
CA VAL A 128 -20.37 -6.20 6.21
C VAL A 128 -21.71 -5.47 6.32
N GLU A 129 -21.72 -4.14 6.19
CA GLU A 129 -22.94 -3.32 6.23
C GLU A 129 -23.89 -3.66 5.06
N GLU A 130 -23.35 -3.74 3.85
CA GLU A 130 -24.10 -4.06 2.63
C GLU A 130 -24.40 -5.57 2.50
N LYS A 131 -23.93 -6.38 3.45
CA LYS A 131 -24.06 -7.85 3.49
C LYS A 131 -23.55 -8.54 2.21
N ILE A 132 -22.47 -7.99 1.66
CA ILE A 132 -21.80 -8.54 0.49
C ILE A 132 -20.99 -9.75 0.97
N PRO A 133 -21.18 -10.95 0.39
CA PRO A 133 -20.35 -12.10 0.71
C PRO A 133 -18.93 -11.87 0.20
N PHE A 134 -17.97 -11.76 1.11
CA PHE A 134 -16.55 -11.72 0.80
C PHE A 134 -15.85 -12.93 1.39
N ALA A 135 -14.73 -13.30 0.78
CA ALA A 135 -13.90 -14.39 1.24
C ALA A 135 -12.42 -14.00 1.11
N PRO A 136 -11.62 -14.22 2.16
CA PRO A 136 -10.17 -14.05 2.11
C PRO A 136 -9.55 -15.29 1.45
N PHE A 137 -8.58 -15.08 0.56
CA PHE A 137 -7.82 -16.13 -0.10
C PHE A 137 -6.33 -15.80 -0.07
N PRO A 138 -5.45 -16.82 -0.04
CA PRO A 138 -4.04 -16.61 -0.26
C PRO A 138 -3.80 -16.12 -1.70
N SER A 139 -2.91 -15.14 -1.85
CA SER A 139 -2.51 -14.57 -3.13
C SER A 139 -2.10 -15.65 -4.14
N LEU A 140 -1.36 -16.67 -3.70
CA LEU A 140 -0.89 -17.77 -4.54
C LEU A 140 -2.00 -18.75 -4.99
N GLN A 141 -3.20 -18.70 -4.40
CA GLN A 141 -4.35 -19.48 -4.86
C GLN A 141 -5.09 -18.83 -6.01
N LEU A 142 -4.95 -17.51 -6.13
CA LEU A 142 -5.65 -16.71 -7.09
C LEU A 142 -4.81 -16.55 -8.34
N VAL A 143 -5.46 -16.63 -9.49
CA VAL A 143 -4.85 -16.26 -10.77
C VAL A 143 -5.60 -15.09 -11.35
N ARG A 144 -4.89 -13.98 -11.58
CA ARG A 144 -5.44 -12.84 -12.32
C ARG A 144 -5.75 -13.26 -13.75
N VAL A 145 -6.99 -13.01 -14.16
CA VAL A 145 -7.49 -13.28 -15.52
C VAL A 145 -7.79 -12.01 -16.30
N GLU A 146 -8.14 -10.92 -15.61
CA GLU A 146 -8.36 -9.61 -16.20
C GLU A 146 -7.77 -8.54 -15.29
N ASP A 147 -7.06 -7.58 -15.89
CA ASP A 147 -6.47 -6.46 -15.15
C ASP A 147 -7.54 -5.51 -14.64
N SER A 148 -7.29 -4.96 -13.46
CA SER A 148 -8.11 -3.89 -12.89
C SER A 148 -8.24 -2.68 -13.81
N HIS A 149 -9.39 -2.00 -13.72
CA HIS A 149 -9.63 -0.69 -14.32
C HIS A 149 -8.68 0.43 -13.84
N LEU A 150 -7.89 0.18 -12.79
CA LEU A 150 -6.89 1.12 -12.25
C LEU A 150 -5.51 1.01 -12.88
N ARG A 151 -5.26 0.00 -13.72
CA ARG A 151 -3.95 -0.28 -14.34
C ARG A 151 -3.69 0.42 -15.69
N ASP A 152 -4.44 1.47 -16.04
CA ASP A 152 -4.36 2.19 -17.34
C ASP A 152 -3.00 2.87 -17.61
#